data_AF-A0A1V5ZCH1-F1
#
_entry.id   AF-A0A1V5ZCH1-F1
#
_cell.length_a   1.000
_cell.length_b   1.000
_cell.length_c   1.000
_cell.angle_alpha   90.00
_cell.angle_beta   90.00
_cell.angle_gamma   90.00
#
_symmetry.space_group_name_H-M   'P 1'
#
loop_
_entity.id
_entity.type
_entity.pdbx_description
1 polymer ?
#
loop_
_entity_poly.entity_id
_entity_poly.type
_entity_poly.pdbx_seq_one_letter_code
_entity_poly.pdbx_strand_id
1 'polypeptide(L)' 'MTINILSEMIAAVHPYMLIPAILFCIAGQLFNLAIQTLGSVIHALRLHYIEFFGKFYSGGGKEFVPFYEQRMYTSDKR' A
#
# COMPACT_ATOMS: atom_id res chain seq x y z
N MET A 1 12.36 13.07 6.58
CA MET A 1 13.25 14.09 7.19
C MET A 1 14.73 13.72 7.01
N THR A 2 15.13 12.48 7.26
CA THR A 2 16.52 12.00 7.17
C THR A 2 17.15 12.13 5.78
N ILE A 3 16.42 11.87 4.70
CA ILE A 3 16.96 11.96 3.32
C ILE A 3 17.18 13.39 2.85
N ASN A 4 16.31 14.32 3.24
CA ASN A 4 16.50 15.73 2.92
C ASN A 4 17.79 16.24 3.56
N ILE A 5 18.02 15.92 4.85
CA ILE A 5 19.22 16.32 5.59
C ILE A 5 20.47 15.63 5.01
N LEU A 6 20.40 14.34 4.63
CA LEU A 6 21.52 13.65 3.99
C LEU A 6 21.87 14.26 2.62
N SER A 7 20.85 14.65 1.84
CA SER A 7 21.04 15.27 0.53
C SER A 7 21.66 16.67 0.65
N GLU A 8 21.24 17.46 1.65
CA GLU A 8 21.84 18.76 1.94
C GLU A 8 23.30 18.64 2.43
N MET A 9 23.61 17.64 3.27
CA MET A 9 24.99 17.38 3.70
C MET A 9 25.91 16.96 2.54
N ILE A 10 25.38 16.26 1.54
CA ILE A 10 26.12 15.85 0.34
C ILE A 10 26.29 17.02 -0.64
N ALA A 11 25.27 17.87 -0.78
CA ALA A 11 25.31 19.05 -1.63
C ALA A 11 26.31 20.12 -1.14
N ALA A 12 26.56 20.20 0.17
CA ALA A 12 27.50 21.14 0.77
C ALA A 12 28.99 20.79 0.53
N VAL A 13 29.32 19.57 0.09
CA VAL A 13 30.71 19.09 -0.05
C VAL A 13 31.31 19.37 -1.45
N HIS A 14 30.50 19.42 -2.53
CA HIS A 14 31.03 19.67 -3.89
C HIS A 14 30.01 20.21 -4.93
N PRO A 15 30.24 21.38 -5.56
CA PRO A 15 29.27 22.03 -6.46
C PRO A 15 29.05 21.31 -7.81
N TYR A 16 29.95 20.42 -8.24
CA TYR A 16 29.80 19.65 -9.48
C TYR A 16 28.88 18.41 -9.35
N MET A 17 28.40 18.08 -8.15
CA MET A 17 27.59 16.87 -7.88
C MET A 17 26.09 17.16 -7.68
N LEU A 18 25.61 18.34 -8.11
CA LEU A 18 24.24 18.80 -7.89
C LEU A 18 23.18 17.95 -8.63
N ILE A 19 23.52 17.50 -9.84
CA ILE A 19 22.63 16.70 -10.71
C ILE A 19 22.35 15.31 -10.13
N PRO A 20 23.36 14.49 -9.76
CA PRO A 20 23.09 13.22 -9.10
C PRO A 20 22.50 13.38 -7.70
N ALA A 21 22.77 14.49 -6.99
CA ALA A 21 22.17 14.76 -5.68
C ALA A 21 20.64 14.93 -5.75
N ILE A 22 20.13 15.63 -6.77
CA ILE A 22 18.68 15.78 -7.00
C ILE A 22 18.03 14.45 -7.34
N LEU A 23 18.66 13.65 -8.21
CA LEU A 23 18.16 12.33 -8.56
C LEU A 23 18.09 11.40 -7.34
N PHE A 24 19.12 11.44 -6.48
CA PHE A 24 19.18 10.65 -5.27
C PHE A 24 18.20 11.14 -4.20
N CYS A 25 17.92 12.44 -4.14
CA CYS A 25 16.90 13.01 -3.27
C CYS A 25 15.52 12.45 -3.62
N ILE A 26 15.14 12.50 -4.91
CA ILE A 26 13.84 11.99 -5.37
C ILE A 26 13.73 10.47 -5.17
N ALA A 27 14.76 9.71 -5.59
CA ALA A 27 14.77 8.25 -5.48
C ALA A 27 14.78 7.80 -4.01
N GLY A 28 15.60 8.43 -3.17
CA GLY A 28 15.68 8.16 -1.74
C GLY A 28 14.38 8.50 -1.02
N GLN A 29 13.77 9.65 -1.34
CA GLN A 29 12.49 10.08 -0.78
C GLN A 29 11.38 9.07 -1.10
N LEU A 30 11.32 8.58 -2.34
CA LEU A 30 10.34 7.58 -2.76
C LEU A 30 10.56 6.24 -2.07
N PHE A 31 11.82 5.78 -1.99
CA PHE A 31 12.16 4.51 -1.33
C PHE A 31 11.84 4.53 0.16
N ASN A 32 12.18 5.63 0.85
CA ASN A 32 11.93 5.77 2.28
C ASN A 32 10.45 5.93 2.60
N LEU A 33 9.69 6.61 1.74
CA LEU A 33 8.24 6.61 1.82
C LEU A 33 7.70 5.18 1.70
N ALA A 34 8.13 4.43 0.67
CA ALA A 34 7.66 3.07 0.45
C ALA A 34 7.90 2.17 1.68
N ILE A 35 9.11 2.15 2.23
CA ILE A 35 9.43 1.29 3.38
C ILE A 35 8.67 1.70 4.65
N GLN A 36 8.54 3.01 4.93
CA GLN A 36 7.78 3.47 6.10
C GLN A 36 6.29 3.17 5.95
N THR A 37 5.72 3.39 4.76
CA THR A 37 4.31 3.08 4.50
C THR A 37 4.05 1.59 4.59
N LEU A 38 4.90 0.76 4.00
CA LEU A 38 4.79 -0.70 4.10
C LEU A 38 4.83 -1.18 5.57
N GLY A 39 5.76 -0.66 6.37
CA GLY A 39 5.86 -0.97 7.80
C GLY A 39 4.61 -0.54 8.58
N SER A 40 4.12 0.68 8.33
CA SER A 40 2.90 1.20 8.96
C SER A 40 1.66 0.39 8.57
N VAL A 41 1.53 0.00 7.31
CA VAL A 41 0.42 -0.82 6.82
C VAL A 41 0.43 -2.20 7.48
N ILE A 42 1.57 -2.87 7.56
CA ILE A 42 1.67 -4.18 8.24
C ILE A 42 1.27 -4.06 9.72
N HIS A 43 1.69 -2.98 10.38
CA HIS A 43 1.31 -2.74 11.77
C HIS A 43 -0.19 -2.50 11.94
N ALA A 44 -0.79 -1.70 11.06
CA ALA A 44 -2.24 -1.48 11.03
C ALA A 44 -3.01 -2.77 10.73
N LEU A 45 -2.51 -3.59 9.79
CA LEU A 45 -3.10 -4.88 9.45
C LEU A 45 -3.12 -5.87 10.61
N ARG A 46 -2.10 -5.86 11.48
CA ARG A 46 -2.10 -6.68 12.70
C ARG A 46 -3.30 -6.34 13.60
N LEU A 47 -3.53 -5.04 13.84
CA LEU A 47 -4.67 -4.57 14.63
C LEU A 47 -5.99 -4.90 13.91
N HIS A 48 -6.07 -4.67 12.60
CA HIS A 48 -7.25 -4.99 11.80
C HIS A 48 -7.58 -6.49 11.86
N TYR A 49 -6.61 -7.37 11.64
CA TYR A 49 -6.81 -8.81 11.68
C TYR A 49 -7.30 -9.30 13.05
N ILE A 50 -6.67 -8.84 14.13
CA ILE A 50 -6.89 -9.41 15.46
C ILE A 50 -8.08 -8.74 16.17
N GLU A 51 -8.18 -7.41 16.11
CA GLU A 51 -9.21 -6.65 16.82
C GLU A 51 -10.52 -6.59 16.03
N PHE A 52 -10.47 -6.44 14.70
CA PHE A 52 -11.67 -6.31 13.88
C PHE A 52 -12.28 -7.66 13.52
N PHE A 53 -11.50 -8.62 12.98
CA PHE A 53 -12.07 -9.93 12.62
C PHE A 53 -12.40 -10.78 13.84
N GLY A 54 -11.67 -10.66 14.95
CA GLY A 54 -11.97 -11.39 16.19
C GLY A 54 -13.28 -10.96 16.88
N LYS A 55 -13.74 -9.71 16.69
CA LYS A 55 -14.93 -9.17 17.36
C LYS A 55 -16.14 -9.00 16.44
N PHE A 56 -15.93 -8.66 15.17
CA PHE A 56 -16.99 -8.25 14.26
C PHE A 56 -17.19 -9.19 13.06
N TYR A 57 -16.30 -10.17 12.85
CA TYR A 57 -16.40 -11.13 11.75
C TYR A 57 -16.52 -12.56 12.29
N SER A 58 -17.76 -13.04 12.45
CA SER A 58 -18.00 -14.46 12.72
C SER A 58 -17.93 -15.20 11.38
N GLY A 59 -16.89 -16.01 11.18
CA GLY A 59 -16.62 -16.79 9.97
C GLY A 59 -17.62 -17.94 9.75
N GLY A 60 -18.90 -17.59 9.64
CA GLY A 60 -20.03 -18.52 9.47
C GLY A 60 -21.21 -17.88 8.73
N GLY A 61 -21.00 -16.75 8.04
CA GLY A 61 -22.00 -16.20 7.13
C GLY A 61 -22.21 -17.17 5.97
N LYS A 62 -23.45 -17.65 5.78
CA LYS A 62 -23.82 -18.46 4.63
C LYS A 62 -23.51 -17.66 3.36
N GLU A 63 -22.68 -18.22 2.47
CA GLU A 63 -22.43 -17.62 1.16
C GLU A 63 -23.78 -17.35 0.49
N PHE A 64 -24.01 -16.08 0.14
CA PHE A 64 -25.21 -15.71 -0.59
C PHE A 64 -25.12 -16.32 -1.98
N VAL A 65 -25.79 -17.45 -2.18
CA VAL A 65 -26.01 -18.03 -3.51
C VAL A 65 -27.20 -17.28 -4.11
N PRO A 66 -26.98 -16.36 -5.07
CA PRO A 66 -28.10 -15.72 -5.74
C PRO A 66 -28.98 -16.80 -6.37
N PHE A 67 -30.29 -16.64 -6.25
CA PHE A 67 -31.25 -17.52 -6.91
C PHE A 67 -31.14 -17.29 -8.43
N TYR A 68 -30.33 -18.11 -9.09
CA TYR A 68 -30.16 -18.09 -10.55
C TYR A 68 -30.77 -19.36 -11.14
N GLU A 69 -31.55 -19.19 -12.19
CA GLU A 69 -32.14 -20.28 -12.95
C GLU A 69 -31.21 -20.57 -14.14
N GLN A 70 -30.64 -21.78 -14.22
CA GLN A 70 -29.89 -22.22 -15.40
C GLN A 70 -30.86 -22.43 -16.57
N ARG A 71 -31.22 -21.35 -17.26
CA ARG A 71 -32.04 -21.42 -18.47
C ARG A 71 -31.16 -21.83 -19.66
N MET A 72 -31.07 -23.15 -19.91
CA MET A 72 -30.32 -23.72 -21.05
C MET A 72 -31.03 -23.54 -22.42
N TYR A 73 -32.31 -23.13 -22.45
CA TYR A 73 -33.12 -23.11 -23.69
C TYR A 73 -33.79 -21.77 -24.03
N THR A 74 -33.58 -20.71 -23.26
CA THR A 74 -34.06 -19.37 -23.62
C THR A 74 -33.06 -18.35 -23.10
N SER A 75 -32.32 -17.77 -24.03
CA SER A 75 -31.49 -16.59 -23.80
C SER A 75 -32.42 -15.38 -23.74
N ASP A 76 -32.65 -14.86 -22.54
CA ASP A 76 -33.25 -13.53 -22.39
C ASP A 76 -32.13 -12.50 -22.55
N LYS A 77 -32.15 -11.81 -23.69
CA LYS A 77 -31.36 -10.60 -23.92
C LYS A 77 -32.14 -9.43 -23.31
N ARG A 78 -31.90 -9.13 -22.03
CA ARG A 78 -32.21 -7.82 -21.45
C ARG A 78 -31.12 -7.39 -20.48
#